data_AF-A0A660YYQ2-F1
#
_entry.id   AF-A0A660YYQ2-F1
#
_cell.length_a   1.000
_cell.length_b   1.000
_cell.length_c   1.000
_cell.angle_alpha   90.00
_cell.angle_beta   90.00
_cell.angle_gamma   90.00
#
_symmetry.space_group_name_H-M   'P 1'
#
loop_
_entity.id
_entity.type
_entity.pdbx_description
1 polymer ?
#
loop_
_entity_poly.entity_id
_entity_poly.type
_entity_poly.pdbx_seq_one_letter_code
_entity_poly.pdbx_strand_id
1 'polypeptide(L)'
;MINYLLDWSRLQTGRIKIEPNRIHLQSSVFNCVSHLTRIAVKKNVDIKVNIPDSCYVDADERLLNEVITNLISNAVKYSRENDSVEVTADVFNEDFVEFIVKDEGVGISETNKTKLFKIGSLFSTDGTKGEKGIGLGLTLAKQIVEKHKGEIWFYSEEGKGTEFHFTVPSSANTVLIIIEDETLRNEYEKIILESYPSFKIMSAANGFEALGLISTYMPSLIITEHDMPLMEGSQFVQTVKKENKNLNIPMIALLNLDTESVKKTYQELGIKTLLIKPVNTELLIERLNSIFS
;
A
#
# COMPACT_ATOMS: atom_id res chain seq x y z
N MET A 1 -11.21 -3.35 -21.36
CA MET A 1 -10.54 -4.63 -21.65
C MET A 1 -9.19 -4.30 -22.27
N ILE A 2 -8.12 -4.53 -21.53
CA ILE A 2 -6.75 -4.27 -21.97
C ILE A 2 -6.37 -5.34 -23.00
N ASN A 3 -5.67 -4.94 -24.08
CA ASN A 3 -5.21 -5.86 -25.11
C ASN A 3 -3.97 -6.61 -24.61
N TYR A 4 -4.17 -7.76 -23.95
CA TYR A 4 -3.12 -8.58 -23.33
C TYR A 4 -1.88 -8.81 -24.20
N LEU A 5 -2.05 -8.93 -25.52
CA LEU A 5 -0.96 -9.09 -26.48
C LEU A 5 -0.13 -7.81 -26.67
N LEU A 6 -0.79 -6.65 -26.69
CA LEU A 6 -0.14 -5.36 -26.85
C LEU A 6 0.64 -4.98 -25.58
N ASP A 7 0.06 -5.24 -24.42
CA ASP A 7 0.69 -4.92 -23.13
C ASP A 7 1.82 -5.89 -22.79
N TRP A 8 1.70 -7.18 -23.14
CA TRP A 8 2.81 -8.12 -23.10
C TRP A 8 3.98 -7.68 -24.00
N SER A 9 3.70 -7.25 -25.23
CA SER A 9 4.73 -6.71 -26.15
C SER A 9 5.41 -5.46 -25.58
N ARG A 10 4.66 -4.55 -24.96
CA ARG A 10 5.20 -3.34 -24.33
C ARG A 10 6.03 -3.61 -23.08
N LEU A 11 5.64 -4.61 -22.27
CA LEU A 11 6.42 -5.04 -21.10
C LEU A 11 7.77 -5.63 -21.53
N GLN A 12 7.75 -6.53 -22.51
CA GLN A 12 8.95 -7.19 -23.06
C GLN A 12 9.93 -6.21 -23.68
N THR A 13 9.43 -5.19 -24.37
CA THR A 13 10.28 -4.16 -24.98
C THR A 13 10.80 -3.12 -24.00
N GLY A 14 10.50 -3.25 -22.70
CA GLY A 14 10.90 -2.28 -21.67
C GLY A 14 10.18 -0.93 -21.76
N ARG A 15 9.17 -0.79 -22.63
CA ARG A 15 8.50 0.48 -22.93
C ARG A 15 7.41 0.86 -21.92
N ILE A 16 6.97 -0.08 -21.07
CA ILE A 16 6.10 0.27 -19.95
C ILE A 16 6.97 0.83 -18.83
N LYS A 17 6.86 2.15 -18.65
CA LYS A 17 7.28 2.87 -17.46
C LYS A 17 6.27 2.57 -16.35
N ILE A 18 6.77 2.14 -15.19
CA ILE A 18 5.95 2.00 -14.00
C ILE A 18 5.79 3.39 -13.41
N GLU A 19 4.57 3.71 -13.00
CA GLU A 19 4.26 4.95 -12.30
C GLU A 19 3.70 4.58 -10.92
N PRO A 20 4.57 4.30 -9.93
CA PRO A 20 4.14 3.91 -8.60
C PRO A 20 3.42 5.06 -7.91
N ASN A 21 2.27 4.73 -7.32
CA ASN A 21 1.50 5.63 -6.48
C ASN A 21 1.13 4.87 -5.21
N ARG A 22 0.88 5.62 -4.13
CA ARG A 22 0.35 5.05 -2.89
C ARG A 22 -1.09 4.58 -3.11
N ILE A 23 -1.34 3.28 -2.90
CA ILE A 23 -2.64 2.64 -3.13
C ILE A 23 -3.19 2.12 -1.82
N HIS A 24 -4.45 2.44 -1.52
CA HIS A 24 -5.19 1.80 -0.44
C HIS A 24 -5.64 0.41 -0.88
N LEU A 25 -5.05 -0.61 -0.26
CA LEU A 25 -5.06 -1.93 -0.88
C LEU A 25 -6.44 -2.58 -0.84
N GLN A 26 -7.12 -2.46 0.30
CA GLN A 26 -8.43 -3.08 0.49
C GLN A 26 -9.43 -2.59 -0.57
N SER A 27 -9.46 -1.28 -0.85
CA SER A 27 -10.32 -0.70 -1.88
C SER A 27 -9.98 -1.19 -3.29
N SER A 28 -8.69 -1.28 -3.63
CA SER A 28 -8.22 -1.80 -4.93
C SER A 28 -8.67 -3.25 -5.14
N VAL A 29 -8.55 -4.11 -4.12
CA VAL A 29 -8.98 -5.51 -4.18
C VAL A 29 -10.49 -5.63 -4.30
N PHE A 30 -11.27 -4.87 -3.52
CA PHE A 30 -12.74 -4.86 -3.64
C PHE A 30 -13.20 -4.44 -5.04
N ASN A 31 -12.55 -3.44 -5.63
CA ASN A 31 -12.82 -3.03 -7.01
C ASN A 31 -12.59 -4.19 -7.99
N CYS A 32 -11.47 -4.92 -7.87
CA CYS A 32 -11.19 -6.11 -8.69
C CYS A 32 -12.25 -7.21 -8.51
N VAL A 33 -12.62 -7.52 -7.26
CA VAL A 33 -13.64 -8.54 -6.94
C VAL A 33 -15.02 -8.17 -7.51
N SER A 34 -15.38 -6.88 -7.50
CA SER A 34 -16.65 -6.40 -8.07
C SER A 34 -16.82 -6.78 -9.55
N HIS A 35 -15.72 -6.75 -10.32
CA HIS A 35 -15.72 -7.14 -11.74
C HIS A 35 -15.85 -8.66 -11.94
N LEU A 36 -15.44 -9.46 -10.95
CA LEU A 36 -15.47 -10.92 -11.00
C LEU A 36 -16.73 -11.53 -10.38
N THR A 37 -17.52 -10.72 -9.66
CA THR A 37 -18.73 -11.16 -8.94
C THR A 37 -19.69 -11.93 -9.85
N ARG A 38 -19.93 -11.46 -11.08
CA ARG A 38 -20.82 -12.16 -12.02
C ARG A 38 -20.34 -13.57 -12.36
N ILE A 39 -19.03 -13.74 -12.55
CA ILE A 39 -18.42 -15.02 -12.91
C ILE A 39 -18.48 -15.97 -11.70
N ALA A 40 -18.14 -15.46 -10.51
CA ALA A 40 -18.20 -16.19 -9.25
C ALA A 40 -19.62 -16.67 -8.94
N VAL A 41 -20.63 -15.79 -9.02
CA VAL A 41 -22.05 -16.12 -8.80
C VAL A 41 -22.54 -17.16 -9.81
N LYS A 42 -22.21 -17.02 -11.10
CA LYS A 42 -22.60 -18.02 -12.12
C LYS A 42 -22.03 -19.40 -11.81
N LYS A 43 -20.88 -19.46 -11.13
CA LYS A 43 -20.23 -20.68 -10.72
C LYS A 43 -20.60 -21.13 -9.31
N ASN A 44 -21.30 -20.29 -8.57
CA ASN A 44 -21.62 -20.46 -7.15
C ASN A 44 -20.35 -20.71 -6.33
N VAL A 45 -19.37 -19.80 -6.49
CA VAL A 45 -18.12 -19.73 -5.72
C VAL A 45 -18.14 -18.46 -4.89
N ASP A 46 -17.80 -18.57 -3.61
CA ASP A 46 -17.72 -17.43 -2.69
C ASP A 46 -16.33 -16.79 -2.74
N ILE A 47 -16.24 -15.46 -2.69
CA ILE A 47 -14.97 -14.72 -2.63
C ILE A 47 -14.93 -13.92 -1.34
N LYS A 48 -14.00 -14.28 -0.45
CA LYS A 48 -13.78 -13.63 0.84
C LYS A 48 -12.54 -12.76 0.78
N VAL A 49 -12.67 -11.50 1.17
CA VAL A 49 -11.55 -10.55 1.25
C VAL A 49 -11.29 -10.23 2.71
N ASN A 50 -10.08 -10.50 3.18
CA ASN A 50 -9.63 -10.21 4.53
C ASN A 50 -8.28 -9.48 4.46
N ILE A 51 -8.36 -8.15 4.29
CA ILE A 51 -7.21 -7.25 4.17
C ILE A 51 -7.41 -6.11 5.17
N PRO A 52 -6.42 -5.79 6.02
CA PRO A 52 -6.50 -4.64 6.92
C PRO A 52 -6.67 -3.33 6.14
N ASP A 53 -7.54 -2.45 6.63
CA ASP A 53 -7.74 -1.10 6.07
C ASP A 53 -6.48 -0.21 6.19
N SER A 54 -5.58 -0.54 7.12
CA SER A 54 -4.29 0.13 7.26
C SER A 54 -3.24 -0.29 6.21
N CYS A 55 -3.58 -1.18 5.26
CA CYS A 55 -2.62 -1.72 4.31
C CYS A 55 -2.52 -0.85 3.04
N TYR A 56 -1.33 -0.29 2.81
CA TYR A 56 -1.03 0.53 1.64
C TYR A 56 0.23 0.00 0.94
N VAL A 57 0.28 0.16 -0.38
CA VAL A 57 1.40 -0.28 -1.22
C VAL A 57 1.81 0.81 -2.19
N ASP A 58 3.08 0.83 -2.57
CA ASP A 58 3.62 1.72 -3.61
C ASP A 58 3.76 0.94 -4.91
N ALA A 59 2.75 1.07 -5.78
CA ALA A 59 2.68 0.34 -7.04
C ALA A 59 1.96 1.13 -8.14
N ASP A 60 2.12 0.72 -9.40
CA ASP A 60 1.28 1.19 -10.50
C ASP A 60 -0.08 0.48 -10.39
N GLU A 61 -1.11 1.24 -10.00
CA GLU A 61 -2.44 0.71 -9.67
C GLU A 61 -3.05 -0.10 -10.82
N ARG A 62 -2.87 0.35 -12.06
CA ARG A 62 -3.43 -0.33 -13.23
C ARG A 62 -2.79 -1.71 -13.41
N LEU A 63 -1.47 -1.78 -13.26
CA LEU A 63 -0.73 -3.04 -13.39
C LEU A 63 -0.98 -3.97 -12.18
N LEU A 64 -1.04 -3.42 -10.97
CA LEU A 64 -1.36 -4.19 -9.77
C LEU A 64 -2.76 -4.84 -9.87
N ASN A 65 -3.77 -4.06 -10.26
CA ASN A 65 -5.13 -4.56 -10.48
C ASN A 65 -5.17 -5.68 -11.53
N GLU A 66 -4.29 -5.65 -12.52
CA GLU A 66 -4.16 -6.69 -13.55
C GLU A 66 -3.62 -8.02 -12.97
N VAL A 67 -2.66 -7.95 -12.03
CA VAL A 67 -2.18 -9.12 -11.27
C VAL A 67 -3.30 -9.69 -10.41
N ILE A 68 -3.93 -8.85 -9.58
CA ILE A 68 -4.99 -9.25 -8.63
C ILE A 68 -6.15 -9.91 -9.38
N THR A 69 -6.68 -9.26 -10.42
CA THR A 69 -7.81 -9.76 -11.19
C THR A 69 -7.51 -11.12 -11.83
N ASN A 70 -6.29 -11.32 -12.29
CA ASN A 70 -5.85 -12.54 -12.94
C ASN A 70 -5.72 -13.71 -11.96
N LEU A 71 -5.12 -13.48 -10.79
CA LEU A 71 -5.02 -14.51 -9.76
C LEU A 71 -6.41 -14.90 -9.21
N ILE A 72 -7.25 -13.92 -8.87
CA ILE A 72 -8.63 -14.20 -8.38
C ILE A 72 -9.46 -14.87 -9.47
N SER A 73 -9.36 -14.42 -10.73
CA SER A 73 -10.09 -15.07 -11.83
C SER A 73 -9.63 -16.51 -12.05
N ASN A 74 -8.33 -16.83 -11.89
CA ASN A 74 -7.83 -18.20 -11.98
C ASN A 74 -8.35 -19.05 -10.84
N ALA A 75 -8.32 -18.54 -9.61
CA ALA A 75 -8.89 -19.20 -8.43
C ALA A 75 -10.36 -19.59 -8.71
N VAL A 76 -11.21 -18.63 -9.06
CA VAL A 76 -12.62 -18.90 -9.41
C VAL A 76 -12.75 -19.88 -10.59
N LYS A 77 -11.90 -19.75 -11.62
CA LYS A 77 -11.91 -20.63 -12.80
C LYS A 77 -11.59 -22.08 -12.47
N TYR A 78 -10.75 -22.36 -11.48
CA TYR A 78 -10.34 -23.73 -11.13
C TYR A 78 -11.00 -24.27 -9.84
N SER A 79 -11.78 -23.44 -9.14
CA SER A 79 -12.71 -23.86 -8.09
C SER A 79 -13.86 -24.73 -8.61
N ARG A 80 -14.38 -25.61 -7.78
CA ARG A 80 -15.63 -26.37 -7.97
C ARG A 80 -16.82 -25.52 -7.52
N GLU A 81 -18.03 -26.06 -7.68
CA GLU A 81 -19.25 -25.39 -7.21
C GLU A 81 -19.35 -25.47 -5.67
N ASN A 82 -19.68 -24.35 -5.02
CA ASN A 82 -19.68 -24.12 -3.57
C ASN A 82 -18.31 -24.02 -2.89
N ASP A 83 -17.21 -24.04 -3.65
CA ASP A 83 -15.89 -23.74 -3.11
C ASP A 83 -15.80 -22.26 -2.71
N SER A 84 -14.81 -21.94 -1.89
CA SER A 84 -14.45 -20.56 -1.57
C SER A 84 -13.07 -20.17 -2.10
N VAL A 85 -12.93 -18.88 -2.38
CA VAL A 85 -11.65 -18.21 -2.68
C VAL A 85 -11.42 -17.17 -1.61
N GLU A 86 -10.27 -17.24 -0.95
CA GLU A 86 -9.85 -16.30 0.08
C GLU A 86 -8.73 -15.40 -0.45
N VAL A 87 -8.88 -14.08 -0.25
CA VAL A 87 -7.89 -13.06 -0.61
C VAL A 87 -7.45 -12.35 0.65
N THR A 88 -6.19 -12.52 1.03
CA THR A 88 -5.57 -11.85 2.17
C THR A 88 -4.38 -11.04 1.73
N ALA A 89 -4.03 -10.01 2.50
CA ALA A 89 -2.80 -9.27 2.32
C ALA A 89 -2.36 -8.66 3.64
N ASP A 90 -1.08 -8.73 3.94
CA ASP A 90 -0.50 -8.14 5.16
C ASP A 90 0.96 -7.75 4.96
N VAL A 91 1.49 -6.92 5.86
CA VAL A 91 2.88 -6.46 5.84
C VAL A 91 3.84 -7.65 6.01
N PHE A 92 4.83 -7.71 5.15
CA PHE A 92 5.90 -8.71 5.12
C PHE A 92 7.26 -8.02 5.17
N ASN A 93 8.04 -8.31 6.22
CA ASN A 93 9.40 -7.78 6.44
C ASN A 93 9.50 -6.23 6.35
N GLU A 94 8.48 -5.48 6.80
CA GLU A 94 8.39 -4.00 6.86
C GLU A 94 8.46 -3.22 5.54
N ASP A 95 8.97 -3.83 4.48
CA ASP A 95 9.21 -3.18 3.19
C ASP A 95 8.26 -3.67 2.11
N PHE A 96 7.61 -4.82 2.31
CA PHE A 96 6.68 -5.41 1.36
C PHE A 96 5.32 -5.68 2.01
N VAL A 97 4.30 -5.82 1.16
CA VAL A 97 3.03 -6.45 1.51
C VAL A 97 2.97 -7.76 0.75
N GLU A 98 2.73 -8.85 1.46
CA GLU A 98 2.44 -10.15 0.86
C GLU A 98 0.94 -10.26 0.61
N PHE A 99 0.59 -10.64 -0.61
CA PHE A 99 -0.76 -10.95 -1.05
C PHE A 99 -0.89 -12.44 -1.23
N ILE A 100 -2.03 -12.96 -0.82
CA ILE A 100 -2.35 -14.37 -0.92
C ILE A 100 -3.72 -14.52 -1.55
N VAL A 101 -3.81 -15.32 -2.61
CA VAL A 101 -5.06 -15.75 -3.23
C VAL A 101 -5.14 -17.26 -3.13
N LYS A 102 -6.04 -17.75 -2.28
CA LYS A 102 -6.20 -19.16 -1.94
C LYS A 102 -7.52 -19.69 -2.48
N ASP A 103 -7.49 -20.83 -3.16
CA ASP A 103 -8.67 -21.58 -3.62
C ASP A 103 -8.67 -23.01 -3.09
N GLU A 104 -9.88 -23.58 -2.97
CA GLU A 104 -10.14 -24.98 -2.57
C GLU A 104 -10.32 -25.91 -3.78
N GLY A 105 -9.89 -25.46 -4.95
CA GLY A 105 -10.23 -26.06 -6.24
C GLY A 105 -9.51 -27.37 -6.54
N VAL A 106 -9.30 -27.61 -7.84
CA VAL A 106 -8.70 -28.86 -8.32
C VAL A 106 -7.20 -28.98 -8.04
N GLY A 107 -6.55 -27.89 -7.63
CA GLY A 107 -5.10 -27.85 -7.47
C GLY A 107 -4.34 -28.06 -8.80
N ILE A 108 -3.03 -28.24 -8.70
CA ILE A 108 -2.13 -28.32 -9.85
C ILE A 108 -1.27 -29.58 -9.72
N SER A 109 -1.31 -30.44 -10.74
CA SER A 109 -0.48 -31.64 -10.81
C SER A 109 1.01 -31.31 -10.95
N GLU A 110 1.90 -32.16 -10.41
CA GLU A 110 3.36 -31.95 -10.43
C GLU A 110 3.90 -31.68 -11.84
N THR A 111 3.37 -32.38 -12.85
CA THR A 111 3.77 -32.19 -14.25
C THR A 111 3.43 -30.79 -14.77
N ASN A 112 2.34 -30.19 -14.30
CA ASN A 112 1.91 -28.85 -14.70
C ASN A 112 2.58 -27.76 -13.86
N LYS A 113 2.95 -28.03 -12.61
CA LYS A 113 3.70 -27.09 -11.76
C LYS A 113 4.96 -26.59 -12.46
N THR A 114 5.71 -27.49 -13.09
CA THR A 114 6.96 -27.17 -13.81
C THR A 114 6.78 -26.31 -15.07
N LYS A 115 5.55 -26.09 -15.53
CA LYS A 115 5.22 -25.31 -16.74
C LYS A 115 4.74 -23.90 -16.40
N LEU A 116 4.30 -23.67 -15.16
CA LEU A 116 3.84 -22.36 -14.71
C LEU A 116 5.01 -21.38 -14.68
N PHE A 117 4.72 -20.11 -14.99
CA PHE A 117 5.70 -19.01 -15.02
C PHE A 117 6.87 -19.16 -16.01
N LYS A 118 6.86 -20.16 -16.90
CA LYS A 118 7.85 -20.27 -17.98
C LYS A 118 7.56 -19.26 -19.09
N ILE A 119 8.51 -18.36 -19.30
CA ILE A 119 8.46 -17.36 -20.36
C ILE A 119 8.50 -18.07 -21.72
N GLY A 120 7.54 -17.78 -22.60
CA GLY A 120 7.48 -18.34 -23.96
C GLY A 120 6.65 -19.63 -24.13
N SER A 121 6.18 -20.25 -23.03
CA SER A 121 5.22 -21.36 -23.12
C SER A 121 3.80 -20.87 -22.80
N LEU A 122 2.93 -20.85 -23.80
CA LEU A 122 1.49 -20.69 -23.58
C LEU A 122 0.96 -21.97 -22.93
N PHE A 123 0.60 -21.89 -21.66
CA PHE A 123 0.04 -23.04 -20.93
C PHE A 123 -1.30 -22.67 -20.30
N SER A 124 -2.36 -23.36 -20.73
CA SER A 124 -3.67 -23.28 -20.11
C SER A 124 -4.32 -24.66 -20.11
N THR A 125 -5.03 -24.96 -19.04
CA THR A 125 -6.03 -26.03 -18.99
C THR A 125 -7.42 -25.42 -19.10
N ASP A 126 -8.40 -26.27 -19.40
CA ASP A 126 -9.81 -25.89 -19.29
C ASP A 126 -10.17 -25.74 -17.80
N GLY A 127 -11.02 -24.77 -17.48
CA GLY A 127 -11.58 -24.61 -16.14
C GLY A 127 -12.56 -25.72 -15.80
N THR A 128 -13.00 -25.79 -14.55
CA THR A 128 -13.91 -26.85 -14.06
C THR A 128 -15.28 -26.84 -14.74
N LYS A 129 -15.69 -25.74 -15.38
CA LYS A 129 -16.88 -25.64 -16.25
C LYS A 129 -16.52 -25.38 -17.73
N GLY A 130 -15.30 -25.71 -18.16
CA GLY A 130 -14.86 -25.62 -19.56
C GLY A 130 -14.38 -24.22 -19.98
N GLU A 131 -14.09 -23.34 -19.04
CA GLU A 131 -13.58 -21.99 -19.32
C GLU A 131 -12.18 -22.07 -19.97
N LYS A 132 -11.96 -21.34 -21.07
CA LYS A 132 -10.66 -21.33 -21.77
C LYS A 132 -9.81 -20.15 -21.34
N GLY A 133 -8.52 -20.40 -21.11
CA GLY A 133 -7.51 -19.35 -20.88
C GLY A 133 -6.53 -19.29 -22.04
N ILE A 134 -5.94 -18.11 -22.26
CA ILE A 134 -4.89 -17.91 -23.28
C ILE A 134 -3.54 -18.44 -22.78
N GLY A 135 -3.37 -18.64 -21.46
CA GLY A 135 -2.15 -19.15 -20.85
C GLY A 135 -1.03 -18.11 -20.68
N LEU A 136 -1.33 -16.83 -20.89
CA LEU A 136 -0.42 -15.71 -20.67
C LEU A 136 -0.54 -15.07 -19.29
N GLY A 137 -1.64 -15.32 -18.58
CA GLY A 137 -2.00 -14.59 -17.36
C GLY A 137 -0.89 -14.65 -16.31
N LEU A 138 -0.46 -15.84 -15.92
CA LEU A 138 0.53 -15.98 -14.84
C LEU A 138 1.92 -15.45 -15.22
N THR A 139 2.32 -15.60 -16.49
CA THR A 139 3.58 -15.03 -16.99
C THR A 139 3.54 -13.51 -16.97
N LEU A 140 2.41 -12.89 -17.34
CA LEU A 140 2.21 -11.45 -17.25
C LEU A 140 2.23 -10.99 -15.79
N ALA A 141 1.54 -11.70 -14.90
CA ALA A 141 1.51 -11.39 -13.48
C ALA A 141 2.93 -11.37 -12.88
N LYS A 142 3.74 -12.39 -13.19
CA LYS A 142 5.14 -12.46 -12.78
C LYS A 142 5.96 -11.27 -13.25
N GLN A 143 5.84 -10.89 -14.52
CA GLN A 143 6.59 -9.74 -15.05
C GLN A 143 6.18 -8.43 -14.39
N ILE A 144 4.89 -8.25 -14.11
CA ILE A 144 4.40 -7.06 -13.40
C ILE A 144 4.97 -7.03 -11.98
N VAL A 145 4.90 -8.13 -11.25
CA VAL A 145 5.42 -8.24 -9.87
C VAL A 145 6.93 -7.99 -9.82
N GLU A 146 7.71 -8.63 -10.69
CA GLU A 146 9.16 -8.43 -10.80
C GLU A 146 9.52 -6.97 -11.13
N LYS A 147 8.72 -6.32 -11.99
CA LYS A 147 8.87 -4.90 -12.31
C LYS A 147 8.63 -3.99 -11.10
N HIS A 148 7.74 -4.37 -10.19
CA HIS A 148 7.55 -3.72 -8.90
C HIS A 148 8.59 -4.11 -7.85
N LYS A 149 9.62 -4.88 -8.22
CA LYS A 149 10.67 -5.41 -7.32
C LYS A 149 10.13 -6.40 -6.28
N GLY A 150 8.97 -7.00 -6.55
CA GLY A 150 8.41 -8.07 -5.73
C GLY A 150 8.72 -9.46 -6.27
N GLU A 151 8.20 -10.46 -5.60
CA GLU A 151 8.30 -11.88 -5.95
C GLU A 151 6.92 -12.51 -6.06
N ILE A 152 6.76 -13.55 -6.87
CA ILE A 152 5.51 -14.33 -7.01
C ILE A 152 5.83 -15.82 -6.93
N TRP A 153 5.07 -16.55 -6.13
CA TRP A 153 5.20 -17.99 -5.95
C TRP A 153 3.84 -18.62 -5.65
N PHE A 154 3.82 -19.94 -5.46
CA PHE A 154 2.58 -20.65 -5.15
C PHE A 154 2.84 -21.98 -4.45
N TYR A 155 1.85 -22.41 -3.67
CA TYR A 155 1.73 -23.76 -3.14
C TYR A 155 0.46 -24.40 -3.70
N SER A 156 0.52 -25.67 -4.06
CA SER A 156 -0.66 -26.35 -4.60
C SER A 156 -0.56 -27.84 -4.34
N GLU A 157 -1.69 -28.48 -4.05
CA GLU A 157 -1.81 -29.92 -3.99
C GLU A 157 -3.00 -30.36 -4.84
N GLU A 158 -2.77 -31.34 -5.71
CA GLU A 158 -3.80 -31.85 -6.60
C GLU A 158 -4.99 -32.38 -5.80
N GLY A 159 -6.19 -31.88 -6.13
CA GLY A 159 -7.43 -32.17 -5.44
C GLY A 159 -7.73 -31.30 -4.22
N LYS A 160 -6.75 -30.59 -3.63
CA LYS A 160 -6.93 -29.78 -2.42
C LYS A 160 -6.97 -28.26 -2.65
N GLY A 161 -6.46 -27.78 -3.79
CA GLY A 161 -6.50 -26.37 -4.15
C GLY A 161 -5.11 -25.75 -4.36
N THR A 162 -5.09 -24.43 -4.48
CA THR A 162 -3.88 -23.64 -4.76
C THR A 162 -3.85 -22.37 -3.95
N GLU A 163 -2.66 -21.95 -3.56
CA GLU A 163 -2.38 -20.70 -2.88
C GLU A 163 -1.32 -19.96 -3.70
N PHE A 164 -1.71 -18.84 -4.33
CA PHE A 164 -0.79 -17.96 -5.04
C PHE A 164 -0.39 -16.81 -4.13
N HIS A 165 0.91 -16.56 -4.06
CA HIS A 165 1.50 -15.51 -3.25
C HIS A 165 2.23 -14.52 -4.15
N PHE A 166 2.13 -13.23 -3.85
CA PHE A 166 3.06 -12.26 -4.42
C PHE A 166 3.34 -11.10 -3.47
N THR A 167 4.49 -10.46 -3.61
CA THR A 167 4.85 -9.27 -2.85
C THR A 167 4.85 -8.03 -3.73
N VAL A 168 4.53 -6.88 -3.13
CA VAL A 168 4.77 -5.56 -3.70
C VAL A 168 5.26 -4.62 -2.60
N PRO A 169 6.01 -3.54 -2.93
CA PRO A 169 6.52 -2.62 -1.93
C PRO A 169 5.39 -2.05 -1.07
N SER A 170 5.55 -2.15 0.24
CA SER A 170 4.66 -1.52 1.22
C SER A 170 4.80 0.00 1.14
N SER A 171 3.72 0.70 1.45
CA SER A 171 3.70 2.16 1.60
C SER A 171 3.26 2.50 3.02
N ALA A 172 4.19 2.33 3.97
CA ALA A 172 3.92 2.68 5.37
C ALA A 172 3.63 4.17 5.52
N ASN A 173 2.66 4.52 6.39
CA ASN A 173 2.52 5.92 6.80
C ASN A 173 3.80 6.33 7.50
N THR A 174 4.42 7.40 7.01
CA THR A 174 5.62 7.95 7.64
C THR A 174 5.28 9.22 8.38
N VAL A 175 5.63 9.31 9.67
CA VAL A 175 5.48 10.52 10.48
C VAL A 175 6.84 11.15 10.69
N LEU A 176 7.01 12.41 10.29
CA LEU A 176 8.20 13.20 10.59
C LEU A 176 7.96 14.02 11.86
N ILE A 177 8.74 13.74 12.90
CA ILE A 177 8.72 14.47 14.18
C ILE A 177 9.91 15.43 14.22
N ILE A 178 9.62 16.72 14.38
CA ILE A 178 10.61 17.79 14.46
C ILE A 178 10.53 18.40 15.86
N ILE A 179 11.39 17.89 16.74
CA ILE A 179 11.46 18.22 18.16
C ILE A 179 12.94 18.29 18.53
N GLU A 180 13.41 19.39 19.13
CA GLU A 180 14.82 19.52 19.55
C GLU A 180 15.15 18.53 20.68
N ASP A 181 14.31 18.50 21.72
CA ASP A 181 14.51 17.67 22.91
C ASP A 181 14.34 16.18 22.59
N GLU A 182 15.43 15.43 22.68
CA GLU A 182 15.44 13.99 22.36
C GLU A 182 14.54 13.16 23.29
N THR A 183 14.42 13.54 24.56
CA THR A 183 13.58 12.81 25.52
C THR A 183 12.11 12.95 25.15
N LEU A 184 11.68 14.18 24.86
CA LEU A 184 10.34 14.47 24.40
C LEU A 184 10.07 13.82 23.05
N ARG A 185 11.00 13.88 22.11
CA ARG A 185 10.87 13.23 20.80
C ARG A 185 10.61 11.73 20.93
N ASN A 186 11.38 11.04 21.77
CA ASN A 186 11.21 9.61 22.04
C ASN A 186 9.87 9.28 22.71
N GLU A 187 9.33 10.19 23.53
CA GLU A 187 8.00 10.03 24.13
C GLU A 187 6.89 10.06 23.06
N TYR A 188 6.94 11.01 22.11
CA TYR A 188 5.97 11.08 21.02
C TYR A 188 6.10 9.89 20.07
N GLU A 189 7.32 9.50 19.72
CA GLU A 189 7.60 8.32 18.90
C GLU A 189 6.95 7.08 19.52
N LYS A 190 7.15 6.86 20.83
CA LYS A 190 6.54 5.76 21.57
C LYS A 190 5.02 5.81 21.53
N ILE A 191 4.40 6.96 21.80
CA ILE A 191 2.94 7.11 21.77
C ILE A 191 2.36 6.77 20.39
N ILE A 192 3.02 7.23 19.32
CA ILE A 192 2.57 6.99 17.95
C ILE A 192 2.70 5.50 17.60
N LEU A 193 3.84 4.87 17.90
CA LEU A 193 4.07 3.45 17.59
C LEU A 193 3.21 2.50 18.44
N GLU A 194 2.87 2.87 19.67
CA GLU A 194 1.91 2.11 20.49
C GLU A 194 0.50 2.11 19.88
N SER A 195 0.11 3.22 19.23
CA SER A 195 -1.21 3.35 18.58
C SER A 195 -1.22 2.85 17.13
N TYR A 196 -0.10 3.00 16.43
CA TYR A 196 0.09 2.66 15.03
C TYR A 196 1.41 1.90 14.80
N PRO A 197 1.47 0.60 15.14
CA PRO A 197 2.70 -0.19 15.08
C PRO A 197 3.32 -0.31 13.68
N SER A 198 2.54 -0.09 12.62
CA SER A 198 2.97 -0.18 11.23
C SER A 198 3.53 1.13 10.66
N PHE A 199 3.54 2.22 11.45
CA PHE A 199 4.04 3.51 10.99
C PHE A 199 5.57 3.54 11.02
N LYS A 200 6.16 4.25 10.07
CA LYS A 200 7.59 4.59 10.10
C LYS A 200 7.75 5.98 10.71
N ILE A 201 8.70 6.14 11.63
CA ILE A 201 8.98 7.42 12.27
C ILE A 201 10.30 7.96 11.72
N MET A 202 10.27 9.21 11.28
CA MET A 202 11.44 10.00 10.95
C MET A 202 11.56 11.10 12.00
N SER A 203 12.79 11.42 12.38
CA SER A 203 13.06 12.36 13.45
C SER A 203 14.07 13.41 13.00
N ALA A 204 13.85 14.66 13.36
CA ALA A 204 14.76 15.77 13.13
C ALA A 204 14.82 16.69 14.35
N ALA A 205 15.99 17.26 14.63
CA ALA A 205 16.19 18.20 15.73
C ALA A 205 15.86 19.66 15.36
N ASN A 206 15.74 19.96 14.06
CA ASN A 206 15.44 21.31 13.56
C ASN A 206 14.87 21.30 12.14
N GLY A 207 14.40 22.47 11.68
CA GLY A 207 13.79 22.63 10.35
C GLY A 207 14.72 22.33 9.17
N PHE A 208 16.04 22.55 9.28
CA PHE A 208 16.96 22.27 8.17
C PHE A 208 17.18 20.77 7.96
N GLU A 209 17.36 20.03 9.05
CA GLU A 209 17.45 18.56 9.00
C GLU A 209 16.16 17.96 8.45
N ALA A 210 15.01 18.47 8.89
CA ALA A 210 13.69 18.06 8.39
C ALA A 210 13.52 18.30 6.89
N LEU A 211 13.97 19.46 6.37
CA LEU A 211 13.94 19.74 4.92
C LEU A 211 14.83 18.76 4.14
N GLY A 212 16.00 18.41 4.68
CA GLY A 212 16.88 17.38 4.11
C GLY A 212 16.17 16.02 4.01
N LEU A 213 15.49 15.61 5.07
CA LEU A 213 14.72 14.37 5.12
C LEU A 213 13.57 14.38 4.09
N ILE A 214 12.79 15.46 4.03
CA ILE A 214 11.66 15.61 3.09
C ILE A 214 12.11 15.53 1.63
N SER A 215 13.31 16.04 1.32
CA SER A 215 13.86 15.95 -0.04
C SER A 215 14.16 14.52 -0.51
N THR A 216 14.31 13.58 0.44
CA THR A 216 14.61 12.17 0.16
C THR A 216 13.38 11.29 0.30
N TYR A 217 12.58 11.49 1.36
CA TYR A 217 11.39 10.71 1.66
C TYR A 217 10.25 11.64 2.08
N MET A 218 9.12 11.55 1.39
CA MET A 218 7.94 12.36 1.68
C MET A 218 7.12 11.75 2.83
N PRO A 219 6.99 12.44 3.97
CA PRO A 219 6.18 11.94 5.07
C PRO A 219 4.68 12.09 4.78
N SER A 220 3.89 11.21 5.40
CA SER A 220 2.42 11.24 5.38
C SER A 220 1.85 12.23 6.41
N LEU A 221 2.62 12.56 7.44
CA LEU A 221 2.29 13.55 8.46
C LEU A 221 3.57 14.21 8.98
N ILE A 222 3.49 15.50 9.29
CA ILE A 222 4.56 16.22 9.98
C ILE A 222 4.06 16.70 11.34
N ILE A 223 4.82 16.45 12.39
CA ILE A 223 4.63 17.03 13.72
C ILE A 223 5.83 17.93 14.00
N THR A 224 5.61 19.23 14.14
CA THR A 224 6.69 20.21 14.28
C THR A 224 6.50 21.03 15.53
N GLU A 225 7.56 21.27 16.29
CA GLU A 225 7.57 22.33 17.29
C GLU A 225 7.58 23.70 16.63
N HIS A 226 6.96 24.68 17.29
CA HIS A 226 7.05 26.07 16.86
C HIS A 226 8.40 26.67 17.22
N ASP A 227 8.78 26.58 18.50
CA ASP A 227 10.04 27.06 19.02
C ASP A 227 11.10 25.97 18.83
N MET A 228 11.93 26.12 17.79
CA MET A 228 13.01 25.19 17.43
C MET A 228 14.28 25.99 17.09
N PRO A 229 15.47 25.40 17.25
CA PRO A 229 16.72 26.07 16.94
C PRO A 229 16.87 26.27 15.43
N LEU A 230 17.62 27.31 15.05
CA LEU A 230 17.98 27.69 13.67
C LEU A 230 16.82 28.14 12.77
N MET A 231 15.62 27.61 12.94
CA MET A 231 14.43 27.88 12.13
C MET A 231 13.17 27.64 12.95
N GLU A 232 12.27 28.62 13.00
CA GLU A 232 10.95 28.44 13.65
C GLU A 232 10.08 27.48 12.84
N GLY A 233 9.20 26.74 13.52
CA GLY A 233 8.28 25.81 12.86
C GLY A 233 7.36 26.47 11.83
N SER A 234 7.00 27.75 12.04
CA SER A 234 6.18 28.52 11.09
C SER A 234 6.93 28.75 9.76
N GLN A 235 8.22 29.09 9.84
CA GLN A 235 9.12 29.30 8.71
C GLN A 235 9.39 27.98 7.97
N PHE A 236 9.58 26.90 8.72
CA PHE A 236 9.69 25.56 8.16
C PHE A 236 8.44 25.19 7.34
N VAL A 237 7.24 25.32 7.92
CA VAL A 237 5.98 25.03 7.23
C VAL A 237 5.82 25.89 5.96
N GLN A 238 6.16 27.18 6.05
CA GLN A 238 6.12 28.08 4.89
C GLN A 238 7.05 27.60 3.76
N THR A 239 8.25 27.12 4.13
CA THR A 239 9.24 26.59 3.17
C THR A 239 8.73 25.31 2.51
N VAL A 240 8.24 24.35 3.30
CA VAL A 240 7.67 23.09 2.78
C VAL A 240 6.53 23.37 1.80
N LYS A 241 5.60 24.27 2.14
CA LYS A 241 4.47 24.62 1.25
C LYS A 241 4.91 25.33 -0.02
N LYS A 242 5.97 26.14 0.03
CA LYS A 242 6.51 26.85 -1.13
C LYS A 242 7.17 25.90 -2.12
N GLU A 243 7.90 24.91 -1.62
CA GLU A 243 8.62 23.92 -2.44
C GLU A 243 7.70 22.80 -2.94
N ASN A 244 6.65 22.47 -2.19
CA ASN A 244 5.76 21.33 -2.47
C ASN A 244 4.31 21.77 -2.73
N LYS A 245 4.13 22.77 -3.61
CA LYS A 245 2.83 23.46 -3.83
C LYS A 245 1.64 22.54 -4.17
N ASN A 246 1.89 21.37 -4.73
CA ASN A 246 0.85 20.42 -5.15
C ASN A 246 0.60 19.31 -4.13
N LEU A 247 1.34 19.26 -3.02
CA LEU A 247 1.24 18.22 -2.00
C LEU A 247 0.66 18.81 -0.71
N ASN A 248 -0.48 18.27 -0.30
CA ASN A 248 -1.14 18.67 0.95
C ASN A 248 -0.77 17.68 2.06
N ILE A 249 0.45 17.80 2.57
CA ILE A 249 0.90 17.00 3.72
C ILE A 249 0.22 17.55 4.97
N PRO A 250 -0.56 16.75 5.71
CA PRO A 250 -1.14 17.18 6.97
C PRO A 250 -0.03 17.48 7.98
N MET A 251 -0.20 18.54 8.77
CA MET A 251 0.79 18.96 9.75
C MET A 251 0.13 19.28 11.09
N ILE A 252 0.82 18.95 12.17
CA ILE A 252 0.48 19.29 13.55
C ILE A 252 1.60 20.21 14.08
N ALA A 253 1.24 21.39 14.57
CA ALA A 253 2.20 22.28 15.22
C ALA A 253 2.07 22.19 16.75
N LEU A 254 3.20 22.01 17.43
CA LEU A 254 3.32 21.96 18.88
C LEU A 254 3.76 23.33 19.41
N LEU A 255 2.96 23.94 20.28
CA LEU A 255 3.17 25.29 20.81
C LEU A 255 3.51 25.22 22.31
N ASN A 256 4.48 26.02 22.77
CA ASN A 256 4.75 26.15 24.21
C ASN A 256 3.73 27.07 24.91
N LEU A 257 3.24 28.08 24.20
CA LEU A 257 2.31 29.08 24.71
C LEU A 257 1.11 29.24 23.78
N ASP A 258 -0.04 29.49 24.39
CA ASP A 258 -1.24 29.87 23.65
C ASP A 258 -1.17 31.36 23.24
N THR A 259 -0.44 31.65 22.18
CA THR A 259 -0.31 33.00 21.64
C THR A 259 -1.14 33.17 20.37
N GLU A 260 -2.10 34.10 20.39
CA GLU A 260 -2.98 34.41 19.24
C GLU A 260 -2.21 34.77 17.95
N SER A 261 -1.06 35.45 18.07
CA SER A 261 -0.23 35.78 16.90
C SER A 261 0.32 34.52 16.22
N VAL A 262 0.81 33.55 16.99
CA VAL A 262 1.35 32.29 16.47
C VAL A 262 0.24 31.45 15.86
N LYS A 263 -0.92 31.33 16.53
CA LYS A 263 -2.11 30.65 16.00
C LYS A 263 -2.53 31.23 14.65
N LYS A 264 -2.59 32.56 14.55
CA LYS A 264 -2.95 33.26 13.32
C LYS A 264 -1.96 32.96 12.19
N THR A 265 -0.65 32.96 12.48
CA THR A 265 0.38 32.59 11.49
C THR A 265 0.15 31.19 10.92
N TYR A 266 -0.09 30.20 11.77
CA TYR A 266 -0.36 28.83 11.29
C TYR A 266 -1.68 28.70 10.53
N GLN A 267 -2.72 29.44 10.95
CA GLN A 267 -4.00 29.49 10.23
C GLN A 267 -3.85 30.09 8.83
N GLU A 268 -3.08 31.18 8.68
CA GLU A 268 -2.76 31.78 7.38
C GLU A 268 -1.94 30.83 6.49
N LEU A 269 -1.07 30.02 7.11
CA LEU A 269 -0.38 28.93 6.44
C LEU A 269 -1.30 27.74 6.14
N GLY A 270 -2.56 27.72 6.57
CA GLY A 270 -3.53 26.65 6.33
C GLY A 270 -3.32 25.40 7.20
N ILE A 271 -2.63 25.53 8.32
CA ILE A 271 -2.48 24.45 9.32
C ILE A 271 -3.60 24.58 10.35
N LYS A 272 -4.39 23.51 10.47
CA LYS A 272 -5.59 23.49 11.35
C LYS A 272 -5.30 22.87 12.71
N THR A 273 -4.32 21.98 12.80
CA THR A 273 -4.07 21.21 14.01
C THR A 273 -2.92 21.84 14.80
N LEU A 274 -3.29 22.54 15.88
CA LEU A 274 -2.35 23.15 16.82
C LEU A 274 -2.55 22.52 18.19
N LEU A 275 -1.47 22.06 18.82
CA LEU A 275 -1.47 21.43 20.14
C LEU A 275 -0.57 22.22 21.09
N ILE A 276 -1.09 22.55 22.26
CA ILE A 276 -0.33 23.28 23.30
C ILE A 276 0.33 22.25 24.21
N LYS A 277 1.62 22.42 24.49
CA LYS A 277 2.38 21.56 25.38
C LYS A 277 2.09 21.87 26.87
N PRO A 278 2.17 20.87 27.76
CA PRO A 278 2.36 19.44 27.46
C PRO A 278 1.14 18.85 26.75
N VAL A 279 1.38 18.11 25.67
CA VAL A 279 0.29 17.55 24.86
C VAL A 279 -0.25 16.31 25.53
N ASN A 280 -1.56 16.29 25.75
CA ASN A 280 -2.25 15.12 26.26
C ASN A 280 -2.22 13.98 25.22
N THR A 281 -1.85 12.77 25.64
CA THR A 281 -1.76 11.56 24.80
C THR A 281 -3.06 11.25 24.07
N GLU A 282 -4.22 11.31 24.75
CA GLU A 282 -5.53 11.06 24.16
C GLU A 282 -5.84 12.09 23.06
N LEU A 283 -5.51 13.36 23.29
CA LEU A 283 -5.69 14.43 22.31
C LEU A 283 -4.80 14.24 21.08
N LEU A 284 -3.54 13.82 21.28
CA LEU A 284 -2.64 13.50 20.15
C LEU A 284 -3.22 12.35 19.32
N ILE A 285 -3.65 11.27 19.97
CA ILE A 285 -4.25 10.10 19.30
C ILE A 285 -5.56 10.50 18.58
N GLU A 286 -6.41 11.34 19.17
CA GLU A 286 -7.62 11.86 18.53
C GLU A 286 -7.29 12.58 17.22
N ARG A 287 -6.24 13.42 17.23
CA ARG A 287 -5.80 14.14 16.02
C ARG A 287 -5.19 13.21 14.98
N LEU A 288 -4.39 12.23 15.39
CA LEU A 288 -3.85 11.21 14.48
C LEU A 288 -4.98 10.42 13.82
N ASN A 289 -5.97 9.99 14.59
CA ASN A 289 -7.15 9.32 14.06
C ASN A 289 -7.83 10.20 13.00
N SER A 290 -8.11 11.47 13.30
CA SER A 290 -8.76 12.36 12.32
C SER A 290 -8.00 12.58 11.01
N ILE A 291 -6.70 12.28 10.98
CA ILE A 291 -5.82 12.43 9.81
C ILE A 291 -5.71 11.13 9.02
N PHE A 292 -5.68 9.99 9.71
CA PHE A 292 -5.44 8.66 9.12
C PHE A 292 -6.69 7.77 9.02
N SER A 293 -7.86 8.28 9.43
CA SER A 293 -9.17 7.61 9.23
C SER A 293 -9.91 8.07 7.98
#